data_AF-A0A1F8GRA8-F1
#
_entry.id   AF-A0A1F8GRA8-F1
#
_cell.length_a   1.000
_cell.length_b   1.000
_cell.length_c   1.000
_cell.angle_alpha   90.00
_cell.angle_beta   90.00
_cell.angle_gamma   90.00
#
_symmetry.space_group_name_H-M   'P 1'
#
loop_
_entity.id
_entity.type
_entity.pdbx_description
1 polymer ?
#
loop_
_entity_poly.entity_id
_entity_poly.type
_entity_poly.pdbx_seq_one_letter_code
_entity_poly.pdbx_strand_id
1 'polypeptide(L)'
;MAKKLILPLIIIALVAWKFWPTPEIDAASILEDKYAVSVLASDSRTVDGQDYIAGVTADRVIVLKNVAKIWQEIDNAESNCSSLEFCLSSLKIEEFNDRPYLYINHLDAGSGFGTLIFTLIDLGTQKEYHIGVSGPHNRYENIEVDSETKANTAIYDFLLEKVEKSDLVYRPSGEDLNKENPKNASTRWLIDNEGIHRSIEVGYLKEIPLKFKSYNVDLVEPLSGGATLMEFDNKNYHITSIFKGPVVAYNKTTKDYFILWVPADVYDWVSKIDFVTDSKVRFYDRMDDKAVFDIDLRSNTLELD
;
A
#
# COMPACT_ATOMS: atom_id res chain seq x y z
N MET A 1 -13.54 56.78 13.35
CA MET A 1 -12.35 56.27 14.07
C MET A 1 -12.76 55.00 14.84
N ALA A 2 -12.97 53.88 14.13
CA ALA A 2 -13.38 52.58 14.70
C ALA A 2 -13.23 51.44 13.65
N LYS A 3 -12.00 51.17 13.18
CA LYS A 3 -11.74 50.09 12.18
C LYS A 3 -10.49 49.25 12.44
N LYS A 4 -9.89 49.30 13.64
CA LYS A 4 -8.60 48.63 13.93
C LYS A 4 -8.66 47.51 14.99
N LEU A 5 -9.84 47.06 15.42
CA LEU A 5 -9.96 46.02 16.46
C LEU A 5 -10.61 44.70 16.01
N ILE A 6 -10.96 44.52 14.73
CA ILE A 6 -11.71 43.33 14.30
C ILE A 6 -10.81 42.11 14.09
N LEU A 7 -9.57 42.29 13.63
CA LEU A 7 -8.66 41.19 13.29
C LEU A 7 -8.14 40.37 14.50
N PRO A 8 -7.76 40.99 15.64
CA PRO A 8 -7.33 40.23 16.82
C PRO A 8 -8.47 39.40 17.45
N LEU A 9 -9.72 39.86 17.31
CA LEU A 9 -10.91 39.19 17.87
C LEU A 9 -11.31 37.93 17.09
N ILE A 10 -11.07 37.88 15.77
CA ILE A 10 -11.31 36.69 14.95
C ILE A 10 -10.29 35.58 15.28
N ILE A 11 -9.04 35.96 15.55
CA ILE A 11 -7.97 35.02 15.90
C ILE A 11 -8.17 34.45 17.31
N ILE A 12 -8.62 35.27 18.28
CA ILE A 12 -9.00 34.80 19.62
C ILE A 12 -10.21 33.85 19.56
N ALA A 13 -11.15 34.06 18.64
CA ALA A 13 -12.32 33.19 18.47
C ALA A 13 -11.95 31.79 17.94
N LEU A 14 -10.95 31.67 17.06
CA LEU A 14 -10.46 30.39 16.55
C LEU A 14 -9.69 29.58 17.60
N VAL A 15 -8.97 30.24 18.51
CA VAL A 15 -8.26 29.57 19.63
C VAL A 15 -9.22 29.20 20.76
N ALA A 16 -10.28 29.99 21.00
CA ALA A 16 -11.32 29.71 21.98
C ALA A 16 -12.30 28.61 21.54
N TRP A 17 -12.29 28.21 20.26
CA TRP A 17 -13.14 27.17 19.68
C TRP A 17 -12.96 25.79 20.33
N LYS A 18 -11.82 25.58 21.01
CA LYS A 18 -11.51 24.35 21.74
C LYS A 18 -12.31 24.18 23.05
N PHE A 19 -13.04 25.20 23.53
CA PHE A 19 -13.57 25.19 24.89
C PHE A 19 -15.07 25.42 25.12
N TRP A 20 -15.91 25.94 24.20
CA TRP A 20 -17.37 26.06 24.43
C TRP A 20 -18.24 25.91 23.15
N PRO A 21 -19.48 25.39 23.25
CA PRO A 21 -20.35 25.18 22.09
C PRO A 21 -21.28 26.38 21.88
N THR A 22 -21.03 27.26 20.92
CA THR A 22 -22.03 28.22 20.38
C THR A 22 -21.68 28.65 18.94
N PRO A 23 -22.61 29.28 18.22
CA PRO A 23 -23.22 28.80 16.97
C PRO A 23 -22.27 28.83 15.75
N GLU A 24 -22.52 27.95 14.78
CA GLU A 24 -21.82 27.85 13.49
C GLU A 24 -21.72 29.21 12.79
N ILE A 25 -20.53 29.82 12.84
CA ILE A 25 -20.11 30.85 11.89
C ILE A 25 -19.21 30.13 10.89
N ASP A 26 -19.66 30.05 9.65
CA ASP A 26 -18.93 29.44 8.54
C ASP A 26 -17.70 30.29 8.18
N ALA A 27 -16.61 30.06 8.91
CA ALA A 27 -15.34 30.74 8.71
C ALA A 27 -14.69 30.41 7.36
N ALA A 28 -15.08 29.30 6.71
CA ALA A 28 -14.58 28.93 5.39
C ALA A 28 -15.04 29.93 4.31
N SER A 29 -16.30 30.38 4.39
CA SER A 29 -16.87 31.37 3.46
C SER A 29 -16.16 32.74 3.41
N ILE A 30 -15.40 33.10 4.46
CA ILE A 30 -14.72 34.39 4.57
C ILE A 30 -13.30 34.35 3.95
N LEU A 31 -12.73 33.16 3.76
CA LEU A 31 -11.32 32.96 3.35
C LEU A 31 -11.14 32.48 1.91
N GLU A 32 -12.16 31.85 1.32
CA GLU A 32 -12.12 31.22 -0.01
C GLU A 32 -11.81 32.20 -1.16
N ASP A 33 -12.16 33.49 -1.04
CA ASP A 33 -12.04 34.43 -2.17
C ASP A 33 -10.67 35.10 -2.35
N LYS A 34 -9.71 34.92 -1.43
CA LYS A 34 -8.39 35.59 -1.52
C LYS A 34 -7.16 34.84 -1.03
N TYR A 35 -7.29 33.87 -0.13
CA TYR A 35 -6.12 33.36 0.61
C TYR A 35 -6.12 31.84 0.82
N ALA A 36 -7.16 31.12 0.40
CA ALA A 36 -7.32 29.69 0.63
C ALA A 36 -7.63 28.93 -0.68
N VAL A 37 -6.95 27.80 -0.92
CA VAL A 37 -7.37 26.77 -1.88
C VAL A 37 -7.83 25.56 -1.06
N SER A 38 -9.04 25.06 -1.35
CA SER A 38 -9.64 23.87 -0.73
C SER A 38 -9.62 22.72 -1.75
N VAL A 39 -8.83 21.68 -1.49
CA VAL A 39 -8.82 20.40 -2.25
C VAL A 39 -9.38 19.32 -1.34
N LEU A 40 -9.93 18.20 -1.82
CA LEU A 40 -10.49 17.17 -0.91
C LEU A 40 -9.36 16.33 -0.23
N ALA A 41 -9.39 16.09 1.09
CA ALA A 41 -8.46 15.20 1.82
C ALA A 41 -8.96 14.78 3.21
N SER A 42 -8.45 13.70 3.83
CA SER A 42 -8.86 13.25 5.17
C SER A 42 -7.78 13.36 6.25
N ASP A 43 -8.23 13.77 7.44
CA ASP A 43 -7.59 14.01 8.74
C ASP A 43 -6.60 15.17 8.92
N SER A 44 -6.72 15.88 10.04
CA SER A 44 -6.14 17.21 10.24
C SER A 44 -4.77 17.28 10.90
N ARG A 45 -3.83 18.05 10.30
CA ARG A 45 -2.58 18.59 10.87
C ARG A 45 -1.93 19.60 9.88
N THR A 46 -0.98 20.41 10.35
CA THR A 46 -0.40 21.58 9.63
C THR A 46 1.05 21.36 9.15
N VAL A 47 1.42 21.91 7.98
CA VAL A 47 2.79 21.90 7.42
C VAL A 47 3.29 23.31 7.11
N ASP A 48 4.57 23.59 7.43
CA ASP A 48 5.25 24.90 7.36
C ASP A 48 6.14 25.03 6.10
N GLY A 49 5.89 26.06 5.30
CA GLY A 49 6.78 26.58 4.27
C GLY A 49 6.81 28.11 4.37
N GLN A 50 7.92 28.76 4.00
CA GLN A 50 8.24 30.14 4.39
C GLN A 50 7.16 31.22 4.12
N ASP A 51 6.15 30.95 3.27
CA ASP A 51 4.99 31.82 3.03
C ASP A 51 3.62 31.12 3.06
N TYR A 52 3.53 29.82 3.38
CA TYR A 52 2.30 29.02 3.28
C TYR A 52 2.12 28.08 4.48
N ILE A 53 0.87 27.96 4.97
CA ILE A 53 0.45 26.90 5.90
C ILE A 53 -0.56 26.02 5.18
N ALA A 54 -0.28 24.73 5.05
CA ALA A 54 -1.29 23.76 4.61
C ALA A 54 -1.86 23.05 5.84
N GLY A 55 -3.19 23.09 6.01
CA GLY A 55 -3.90 22.32 7.02
C GLY A 55 -4.82 21.31 6.34
N VAL A 56 -4.87 20.08 6.85
CA VAL A 56 -5.82 19.07 6.36
C VAL A 56 -7.05 19.04 7.28
N THR A 57 -8.22 18.65 6.79
CA THR A 57 -9.46 18.34 7.54
C THR A 57 -9.90 16.92 7.18
N ALA A 58 -11.00 16.42 7.74
CA ALA A 58 -11.54 15.10 7.38
C ALA A 58 -11.93 14.98 5.88
N ASP A 59 -12.17 16.11 5.20
CA ASP A 59 -12.58 16.15 3.80
C ASP A 59 -11.77 17.12 2.93
N ARG A 60 -10.85 17.97 3.44
CA ARG A 60 -10.13 18.98 2.65
C ARG A 60 -8.65 19.19 3.00
N VAL A 61 -7.82 19.64 2.05
CA VAL A 61 -6.56 20.37 2.26
C VAL A 61 -6.84 21.86 2.06
N ILE A 62 -6.53 22.67 3.07
CA ILE A 62 -6.63 24.11 3.07
C ILE A 62 -5.21 24.68 3.02
N VAL A 63 -4.85 25.36 1.92
CA VAL A 63 -3.55 26.06 1.82
C VAL A 63 -3.75 27.55 2.04
N LEU A 64 -3.20 28.08 3.13
CA LEU A 64 -3.25 29.49 3.52
C LEU A 64 -1.94 30.20 3.17
N LYS A 65 -2.03 31.27 2.36
CA LYS A 65 -0.89 32.13 2.00
C LYS A 65 -0.70 33.26 3.04
N ASN A 66 0.55 33.59 3.39
CA ASN A 66 0.96 34.71 4.27
C ASN A 66 0.63 34.63 5.78
N VAL A 67 0.22 33.48 6.31
CA VAL A 67 -0.06 33.32 7.76
C VAL A 67 1.17 32.89 8.57
N ALA A 68 2.21 32.40 7.90
CA ALA A 68 3.42 31.80 8.50
C ALA A 68 4.15 32.71 9.50
N LYS A 69 4.20 34.02 9.28
CA LYS A 69 5.01 34.93 10.10
C LYS A 69 4.51 35.14 11.54
N ILE A 70 3.24 34.82 11.83
CA ILE A 70 2.65 35.00 13.18
C ILE A 70 2.61 33.66 13.94
N TRP A 71 2.59 32.53 13.23
CA TRP A 71 2.36 31.20 13.83
C TRP A 71 3.63 30.42 14.14
N GLN A 72 4.78 30.79 13.54
CA GLN A 72 6.10 30.20 13.80
C GLN A 72 6.59 30.33 15.25
N GLU A 73 5.93 31.12 16.09
CA GLU A 73 6.26 31.24 17.52
C GLU A 73 5.61 30.17 18.41
N ILE A 74 4.69 29.35 17.89
CA ILE A 74 3.79 28.55 18.75
C ILE A 74 3.98 27.03 18.68
N ASP A 75 4.44 26.41 17.58
CA ASP A 75 4.26 24.96 17.44
C ASP A 75 5.51 24.18 16.99
N ASN A 76 6.34 23.81 17.97
CA ASN A 76 7.39 22.79 17.84
C ASN A 76 7.01 21.59 18.72
N ALA A 77 6.27 20.61 18.18
CA ALA A 77 6.17 19.27 18.77
C ALA A 77 5.63 18.23 17.75
N GLU A 78 6.54 17.35 17.34
CA GLU A 78 6.41 15.91 17.01
C GLU A 78 5.07 15.33 16.49
N SER A 79 5.17 14.54 15.41
CA SER A 79 4.44 13.26 15.35
C SER A 79 5.01 12.30 14.29
N ASN A 80 5.33 11.08 14.73
CA ASN A 80 5.53 9.88 13.91
C ASN A 80 4.18 9.35 13.40
N CYS A 81 4.12 8.75 12.19
CA CYS A 81 2.91 8.15 11.61
C CYS A 81 3.02 6.63 11.44
N SER A 82 1.90 5.94 11.70
CA SER A 82 1.68 4.53 11.38
C SER A 82 0.62 4.36 10.29
N SER A 83 0.67 3.22 9.61
CA SER A 83 -0.08 2.82 8.41
C SER A 83 -1.59 3.11 8.43
N LEU A 84 -2.05 3.86 7.41
CA LEU A 84 -3.41 4.20 6.94
C LEU A 84 -3.72 5.71 6.88
N GLU A 85 -2.81 6.56 7.34
CA GLU A 85 -3.01 8.02 7.33
C GLU A 85 -2.20 8.68 6.21
N PHE A 86 -2.75 9.75 5.62
CA PHE A 86 -1.99 10.71 4.80
C PHE A 86 -0.71 11.09 5.55
N CYS A 87 0.45 10.63 5.08
CA CYS A 87 1.73 11.01 5.68
C CYS A 87 2.01 12.48 5.33
N LEU A 88 1.65 13.41 6.21
CA LEU A 88 1.92 14.84 6.04
C LEU A 88 3.40 15.20 5.88
N SER A 89 4.30 14.29 6.25
CA SER A 89 5.74 14.38 5.93
C SER A 89 6.04 14.37 4.42
N SER A 90 5.08 13.98 3.58
CA SER A 90 5.19 14.01 2.12
C SER A 90 4.72 15.31 1.49
N LEU A 91 3.99 16.16 2.24
CA LEU A 91 3.45 17.41 1.74
C LEU A 91 4.56 18.44 1.60
N LYS A 92 4.79 18.90 0.38
CA LYS A 92 5.83 19.90 0.07
C LYS A 92 5.30 20.91 -0.93
N ILE A 93 5.74 22.15 -0.79
CA ILE A 93 5.63 23.13 -1.88
C ILE A 93 6.84 22.94 -2.77
N GLU A 94 6.60 22.58 -4.02
CA GLU A 94 7.63 22.41 -5.04
C GLU A 94 7.49 23.55 -6.05
N GLU A 95 8.57 24.29 -6.28
CA GLU A 95 8.61 25.25 -7.37
C GLU A 95 9.00 24.54 -8.65
N PHE A 96 8.11 24.60 -9.64
CA PHE A 96 8.32 24.00 -10.94
C PHE A 96 7.92 25.01 -12.01
N ASN A 97 8.83 25.32 -12.95
CA ASN A 97 8.60 26.35 -13.98
C ASN A 97 8.08 27.70 -13.44
N ASP A 98 8.73 28.21 -12.38
CA ASP A 98 8.38 29.47 -11.70
C ASP A 98 6.94 29.52 -11.14
N ARG A 99 6.31 28.35 -10.91
CA ARG A 99 5.00 28.24 -10.30
C ARG A 99 5.05 27.34 -9.07
N PRO A 100 4.33 27.72 -7.99
CA PRO A 100 4.25 26.88 -6.81
C PRO A 100 3.24 25.77 -7.03
N TYR A 101 3.67 24.54 -6.77
CA TYR A 101 2.81 23.35 -6.74
C TYR A 101 2.79 22.76 -5.33
N LEU A 102 1.65 22.20 -4.97
CA LEU A 102 1.53 21.35 -3.80
C LEU A 102 1.79 19.91 -4.22
N TYR A 103 2.89 19.35 -3.73
CA TYR A 103 3.23 17.94 -3.91
C TYR A 103 2.84 17.14 -2.68
N ILE A 104 2.20 15.99 -2.90
CA ILE A 104 1.80 15.06 -1.84
C ILE A 104 2.01 13.64 -2.35
N ASN A 105 2.46 12.73 -1.49
CA ASN A 105 2.27 11.30 -1.72
C ASN A 105 1.46 10.66 -0.59
N HIS A 106 0.61 9.70 -0.95
CA HIS A 106 -0.22 8.98 0.01
C HIS A 106 -0.45 7.54 -0.44
N LEU A 107 -0.68 6.66 0.54
CA LEU A 107 -1.01 5.27 0.30
C LEU A 107 -2.54 5.13 0.21
N ASP A 108 -3.05 4.70 -0.92
CA ASP A 108 -4.41 4.23 -1.09
C ASP A 108 -4.46 2.71 -0.86
N ALA A 109 -5.08 2.29 0.23
CA ALA A 109 -5.21 0.89 0.62
C ALA A 109 -6.46 0.20 0.03
N GLY A 110 -7.20 0.84 -0.88
CA GLY A 110 -8.45 0.33 -1.44
C GLY A 110 -8.30 -0.93 -2.31
N SER A 111 -7.11 -1.21 -2.84
CA SER A 111 -6.78 -2.46 -3.53
C SER A 111 -5.97 -3.33 -2.58
N GLY A 112 -6.21 -4.63 -2.51
CA GLY A 112 -5.55 -5.54 -1.53
C GLY A 112 -4.01 -5.62 -1.56
N PHE A 113 -3.35 -4.85 -2.43
CA PHE A 113 -1.91 -4.69 -2.57
C PHE A 113 -1.39 -3.31 -2.10
N GLY A 114 -2.26 -2.30 -2.02
CA GLY A 114 -1.88 -0.92 -1.80
C GLY A 114 -1.40 -0.23 -3.07
N THR A 115 -1.77 1.03 -3.23
CA THR A 115 -1.30 1.91 -4.29
C THR A 115 -0.66 3.13 -3.64
N LEU A 116 0.61 3.42 -3.91
CA LEU A 116 1.22 4.68 -3.52
C LEU A 116 1.01 5.70 -4.65
N ILE A 117 0.29 6.78 -4.35
CA ILE A 117 -0.07 7.82 -5.32
C ILE A 117 0.77 9.05 -5.05
N PHE A 118 1.42 9.56 -6.10
CA PHE A 118 2.18 10.81 -6.10
C PHE A 118 1.35 11.84 -6.85
N THR A 119 1.00 12.93 -6.17
CA THR A 119 0.11 13.98 -6.68
C THR A 119 0.83 15.31 -6.69
N LEU A 120 0.65 16.07 -7.77
CA LEU A 120 1.10 17.44 -7.90
C LEU A 120 -0.10 18.32 -8.26
N ILE A 121 -0.32 19.37 -7.48
CA ILE A 121 -1.46 20.28 -7.63
C ILE A 121 -0.92 21.67 -7.94
N ASP A 122 -1.28 22.22 -9.11
CA ASP A 122 -0.95 23.60 -9.48
C ASP A 122 -1.75 24.55 -8.59
N LEU A 123 -1.11 25.31 -7.70
CA LEU A 123 -1.82 26.22 -6.80
C LEU A 123 -2.46 27.42 -7.51
N GLY A 124 -2.02 27.74 -8.73
CA GLY A 124 -2.59 28.81 -9.54
C GLY A 124 -3.82 28.37 -10.33
N THR A 125 -3.83 27.14 -10.84
CA THR A 125 -4.92 26.63 -11.70
C THR A 125 -5.82 25.60 -11.01
N GLN A 126 -5.42 25.09 -9.84
CA GLN A 126 -6.04 23.98 -9.11
C GLN A 126 -6.07 22.66 -9.90
N LYS A 127 -5.28 22.56 -10.98
CA LYS A 127 -5.20 21.35 -11.77
C LYS A 127 -4.33 20.32 -11.05
N GLU A 128 -4.82 19.08 -11.01
CA GLU A 128 -4.15 17.95 -10.37
C GLU A 128 -3.50 17.03 -11.41
N TYR A 129 -2.39 16.42 -11.00
CA TYR A 129 -1.61 15.48 -11.82
C TYR A 129 -1.18 14.32 -10.94
N HIS A 130 -1.33 13.08 -11.41
CA HIS A 130 -1.11 11.89 -10.61
C HIS A 130 -0.24 10.85 -11.34
N ILE A 131 0.64 10.21 -10.57
CA ILE A 131 1.22 8.92 -10.92
C ILE A 131 0.99 7.96 -9.75
N GLY A 132 0.30 6.86 -10.02
CA GLY A 132 0.08 5.77 -9.10
C GLY A 132 1.11 4.68 -9.32
N VAL A 133 1.59 4.08 -8.25
CA VAL A 133 2.37 2.84 -8.29
C VAL A 133 1.72 1.81 -7.40
N SER A 134 1.32 0.69 -8.01
CA SER A 134 0.64 -0.41 -7.34
C SER A 134 1.54 -1.65 -7.24
N GLY A 135 1.34 -2.37 -6.15
CA GLY A 135 2.09 -3.58 -5.79
C GLY A 135 2.13 -3.74 -4.26
N PRO A 136 2.41 -4.95 -3.75
CA PRO A 136 2.53 -5.20 -2.31
C PRO A 136 3.39 -4.15 -1.60
N HIS A 137 3.16 -3.88 -0.31
CA HIS A 137 4.00 -2.92 0.42
C HIS A 137 5.49 -3.26 0.23
N ASN A 138 6.26 -2.28 -0.28
CA ASN A 138 7.64 -2.49 -0.73
C ASN A 138 7.76 -3.49 -1.90
N ARG A 139 6.90 -3.42 -2.92
CA ARG A 139 7.06 -4.06 -4.25
C ARG A 139 6.40 -3.19 -5.32
N TYR A 140 7.07 -2.99 -6.44
CA TYR A 140 6.58 -2.22 -7.58
C TYR A 140 6.18 -3.17 -8.71
N GLU A 141 4.90 -3.15 -9.12
CA GLU A 141 4.39 -4.03 -10.17
C GLU A 141 3.84 -3.24 -11.36
N ASN A 142 3.15 -2.11 -11.15
CA ASN A 142 2.57 -1.30 -12.23
C ASN A 142 2.65 0.21 -11.95
N ILE A 143 3.02 1.01 -12.96
CA ILE A 143 2.85 2.47 -12.98
C ILE A 143 1.51 2.77 -13.68
N GLU A 144 0.65 3.50 -13.00
CA GLU A 144 -0.61 4.02 -13.52
C GLU A 144 -0.51 5.54 -13.62
N VAL A 145 -0.88 6.10 -14.78
CA VAL A 145 -0.73 7.54 -15.05
C VAL A 145 -1.99 7.99 -15.75
N ASP A 146 -2.62 9.05 -15.25
CA ASP A 146 -3.78 9.63 -15.91
C ASP A 146 -3.39 10.31 -17.23
N SER A 147 -4.37 10.47 -18.13
CA SER A 147 -4.13 11.00 -19.47
C SER A 147 -3.65 12.45 -19.47
N GLU A 148 -4.04 13.25 -18.49
CA GLU A 148 -3.66 14.66 -18.40
C GLU A 148 -2.21 14.82 -17.94
N THR A 149 -1.79 14.02 -16.95
CA THR A 149 -0.39 13.91 -16.51
C THR A 149 0.47 13.42 -17.66
N LYS A 150 0.06 12.35 -18.35
CA LYS A 150 0.82 11.80 -19.49
C LYS A 150 0.95 12.80 -20.65
N ALA A 151 -0.03 13.68 -20.84
CA ALA A 151 0.01 14.73 -21.86
C ALA A 151 0.95 15.90 -21.51
N ASN A 152 1.27 16.11 -20.23
CA ASN A 152 2.20 17.14 -19.77
C ASN A 152 3.55 16.52 -19.42
N THR A 153 4.43 16.37 -20.42
CA THR A 153 5.72 15.67 -20.28
C THR A 153 6.58 16.21 -19.14
N ALA A 154 6.57 17.53 -18.90
CA ALA A 154 7.37 18.13 -17.85
C ALA A 154 6.89 17.72 -16.44
N ILE A 155 5.57 17.71 -16.22
CA ILE A 155 4.97 17.24 -14.96
C ILE A 155 5.11 15.73 -14.80
N TYR A 156 4.93 14.98 -15.89
CA TYR A 156 5.13 13.54 -15.93
C TYR A 156 6.56 13.17 -15.51
N ASP A 157 7.58 13.78 -16.12
CA ASP A 157 8.99 13.52 -15.82
C ASP A 157 9.31 13.88 -14.36
N PHE A 158 8.79 15.01 -13.86
CA PHE A 158 8.93 15.41 -12.46
C PHE A 158 8.34 14.37 -11.50
N LEU A 159 7.10 13.94 -11.74
CA LEU A 159 6.44 12.95 -10.91
C LEU A 159 7.14 11.59 -10.97
N LEU A 160 7.61 11.18 -12.15
CA LEU A 160 8.39 9.96 -12.33
C LEU A 160 9.71 10.00 -11.54
N GLU A 161 10.40 11.14 -11.53
CA GLU A 161 11.60 11.34 -10.70
C GLU A 161 11.28 11.18 -9.20
N LYS A 162 10.13 11.69 -8.73
CA LYS A 162 9.69 11.49 -7.34
C LYS A 162 9.41 10.02 -7.04
N VAL A 163 8.81 9.27 -7.99
CA VAL A 163 8.64 7.81 -7.87
C VAL A 163 10.01 7.13 -7.80
N GLU A 164 10.94 7.45 -8.69
CA GLU A 164 12.28 6.85 -8.79
C GLU A 164 13.18 7.12 -7.58
N LYS A 165 12.94 8.22 -6.85
CA LYS A 165 13.69 8.58 -5.64
C LYS A 165 13.01 8.21 -4.34
N SER A 166 11.77 7.71 -4.39
CA SER A 166 11.02 7.37 -3.19
C SER A 166 11.53 6.08 -2.55
N ASP A 167 11.83 6.11 -1.26
CA ASP A 167 12.16 4.93 -0.45
C ASP A 167 10.92 4.05 -0.15
N LEU A 168 9.72 4.58 -0.39
CA LEU A 168 8.45 3.86 -0.25
C LEU A 168 8.16 2.96 -1.46
N VAL A 169 8.87 3.17 -2.57
CA VAL A 169 8.78 2.35 -3.77
C VAL A 169 9.96 1.41 -3.76
N TYR A 170 9.68 0.13 -3.52
CA TYR A 170 10.72 -0.88 -3.57
C TYR A 170 11.22 -1.10 -4.97
N ARG A 171 12.53 -1.22 -5.05
CA ARG A 171 13.24 -1.55 -6.27
C ARG A 171 13.91 -2.89 -6.02
N PRO A 172 13.57 -3.94 -6.77
CA PRO A 172 14.20 -5.23 -6.58
C PRO A 172 15.70 -5.09 -6.82
N SER A 173 16.50 -5.47 -5.83
CA SER A 173 17.93 -5.63 -5.96
C SER A 173 18.27 -6.83 -6.84
N GLY A 174 19.54 -6.98 -7.23
CA GLY A 174 19.98 -8.19 -7.93
C GLY A 174 19.75 -9.48 -7.12
N GLU A 175 19.73 -9.38 -5.78
CA GLU A 175 19.39 -10.50 -4.90
C GLU A 175 17.89 -10.84 -4.97
N ASP A 176 17.02 -9.84 -5.06
CA ASP A 176 15.56 -10.01 -5.19
C ASP A 176 15.15 -10.57 -6.55
N LEU A 177 16.02 -10.41 -7.55
CA LEU A 177 15.88 -11.03 -8.87
C LEU A 177 16.54 -12.42 -8.93
N ASN A 178 17.33 -12.81 -7.92
CA ASN A 178 17.97 -14.10 -7.89
C ASN A 178 16.97 -15.20 -7.53
N LYS A 179 16.56 -15.96 -8.55
CA LYS A 179 15.58 -17.05 -8.43
C LYS A 179 16.04 -18.24 -7.58
N GLU A 180 17.33 -18.34 -7.29
CA GLU A 180 17.87 -19.36 -6.39
C GLU A 180 17.90 -18.89 -4.91
N ASN A 181 17.62 -17.61 -4.64
CA ASN A 181 17.52 -17.11 -3.28
C ASN A 181 16.22 -17.63 -2.62
N PRO A 182 16.29 -18.24 -1.42
CA PRO A 182 15.13 -18.67 -0.64
C PRO A 182 14.05 -17.59 -0.44
N LYS A 183 14.43 -16.30 -0.32
CA LYS A 183 13.47 -15.18 -0.19
C LYS A 183 12.55 -15.04 -1.40
N ASN A 184 12.99 -15.54 -2.56
CA ASN A 184 12.25 -15.47 -3.82
C ASN A 184 11.57 -16.81 -4.16
N ALA A 185 11.43 -17.72 -3.19
CA ALA A 185 10.89 -19.05 -3.42
C ALA A 185 9.47 -19.04 -4.02
N SER A 186 8.61 -18.09 -3.62
CA SER A 186 7.27 -17.95 -4.20
C SER A 186 7.31 -17.54 -5.67
N THR A 187 8.16 -16.56 -6.02
CA THR A 187 8.37 -16.14 -7.42
C THR A 187 8.93 -17.29 -8.25
N ARG A 188 9.88 -18.05 -7.69
CA ARG A 188 10.42 -19.24 -8.35
C ARG A 188 9.33 -20.28 -8.60
N TRP A 189 8.47 -20.54 -7.62
CA TRP A 189 7.39 -21.50 -7.74
C TRP A 189 6.41 -21.13 -8.85
N LEU A 190 6.02 -19.85 -8.95
CA LEU A 190 5.14 -19.35 -10.02
C LEU A 190 5.75 -19.56 -11.42
N ILE A 191 7.06 -19.41 -11.56
CA ILE A 191 7.78 -19.64 -12.81
C ILE A 191 7.85 -21.14 -13.14
N ASP A 192 8.22 -21.96 -12.17
CA ASP A 192 8.37 -23.40 -12.38
C ASP A 192 7.01 -24.08 -12.69
N ASN A 193 5.92 -23.51 -12.19
CA ASN A 193 4.52 -23.94 -12.32
C ASN A 193 3.68 -22.97 -13.18
N GLU A 194 4.29 -22.34 -14.18
CA GLU A 194 3.59 -21.40 -15.07
C GLU A 194 2.32 -22.02 -15.67
N GLY A 195 1.21 -21.27 -15.61
CA GLY A 195 -0.08 -21.70 -16.15
C GLY A 195 -0.91 -22.59 -15.23
N ILE A 196 -0.42 -22.95 -14.03
CA ILE A 196 -1.12 -23.84 -13.10
C ILE A 196 -2.56 -23.38 -12.78
N HIS A 197 -2.75 -22.09 -12.45
CA HIS A 197 -4.08 -21.54 -12.14
C HIS A 197 -5.04 -21.63 -13.32
N ARG A 198 -4.56 -21.33 -14.53
CA ARG A 198 -5.35 -21.47 -15.76
C ARG A 198 -5.69 -22.93 -16.04
N SER A 199 -4.77 -23.85 -15.78
CA SER A 199 -5.03 -25.29 -15.95
C SER A 199 -6.13 -25.79 -15.00
N ILE A 200 -6.17 -25.29 -13.77
CA ILE A 200 -7.24 -25.57 -12.79
C ILE A 200 -8.56 -24.98 -13.27
N GLU A 201 -8.59 -23.68 -13.61
CA GLU A 201 -9.80 -22.97 -14.06
C GLU A 201 -10.45 -23.64 -15.28
N VAL A 202 -9.62 -24.09 -16.22
CA VAL A 202 -10.07 -24.71 -17.46
C VAL A 202 -10.47 -26.18 -17.25
N GLY A 203 -9.88 -26.89 -16.27
CA GLY A 203 -10.31 -28.21 -15.84
C GLY A 203 -10.13 -29.36 -16.83
N TYR A 204 -9.34 -29.22 -17.90
CA TYR A 204 -9.16 -30.30 -18.90
C TYR A 204 -8.28 -31.46 -18.41
N LEU A 205 -7.40 -31.22 -17.43
CA LEU A 205 -6.49 -32.23 -16.87
C LEU A 205 -6.93 -32.56 -15.45
N LYS A 206 -7.20 -33.85 -15.19
CA LYS A 206 -7.51 -34.34 -13.84
C LYS A 206 -6.29 -34.35 -12.92
N GLU A 207 -5.11 -34.53 -13.52
CA GLU A 207 -3.82 -34.59 -12.84
C GLU A 207 -2.89 -33.56 -13.49
N ILE A 208 -2.35 -32.64 -12.69
CA ILE A 208 -1.45 -31.58 -13.14
C ILE A 208 -0.12 -31.72 -12.39
N PRO A 209 1.01 -31.93 -13.08
CA PRO A 209 2.30 -32.07 -12.41
C PRO A 209 2.75 -30.73 -11.81
N LEU A 210 3.23 -30.77 -10.58
CA LEU A 210 3.83 -29.65 -9.86
C LEU A 210 5.34 -29.82 -9.79
N LYS A 211 6.04 -28.69 -9.80
CA LYS A 211 7.49 -28.62 -9.58
C LYS A 211 7.75 -27.94 -8.24
N PHE A 212 8.45 -28.67 -7.37
CA PHE A 212 8.88 -28.15 -6.08
C PHE A 212 10.40 -28.01 -6.05
N LYS A 213 10.86 -26.88 -5.50
CA LYS A 213 12.25 -26.64 -5.16
C LYS A 213 12.38 -26.72 -3.64
N SER A 214 13.29 -27.56 -3.16
CA SER A 214 13.62 -27.68 -1.74
C SER A 214 14.69 -26.67 -1.33
N TYR A 215 14.57 -26.18 -0.10
CA TYR A 215 15.44 -25.22 0.54
C TYR A 215 15.78 -25.71 1.94
N ASN A 216 17.07 -25.68 2.31
CA ASN A 216 17.55 -26.11 3.61
C ASN A 216 17.53 -24.97 4.66
N VAL A 217 16.72 -23.95 4.43
CA VAL A 217 16.53 -22.79 5.31
C VAL A 217 15.04 -22.56 5.50
N ASP A 218 14.67 -21.96 6.63
CA ASP A 218 13.29 -21.60 6.90
C ASP A 218 12.79 -20.58 5.87
N LEU A 219 11.63 -20.88 5.27
CA LEU A 219 10.93 -20.01 4.34
C LEU A 219 9.79 -19.24 5.01
N VAL A 220 9.30 -19.69 6.17
CA VAL A 220 8.10 -19.13 6.82
C VAL A 220 8.38 -17.73 7.34
N GLU A 221 9.45 -17.54 8.14
CA GLU A 221 9.81 -16.22 8.68
C GLU A 221 9.96 -15.15 7.58
N PRO A 222 10.82 -15.33 6.54
CA PRO A 222 11.03 -14.29 5.54
C PRO A 222 9.81 -14.03 4.64
N LEU A 223 8.93 -15.02 4.44
CA LEU A 223 7.75 -14.87 3.58
C LEU A 223 6.52 -14.37 4.33
N SER A 224 6.44 -14.58 5.65
CA SER A 224 5.29 -14.18 6.44
C SER A 224 5.27 -12.70 6.74
N GLY A 225 6.43 -12.07 6.97
CA GLY A 225 6.50 -10.64 7.32
C GLY A 225 5.63 -10.27 8.53
N GLY A 226 5.40 -11.21 9.46
CA GLY A 226 4.51 -11.03 10.62
C GLY A 226 3.02 -11.27 10.35
N ALA A 227 2.65 -11.81 9.18
CA ALA A 227 1.28 -12.21 8.87
C ALA A 227 0.77 -13.34 9.78
N THR A 228 -0.55 -13.49 9.85
CA THR A 228 -1.18 -14.62 10.55
C THR A 228 -0.83 -15.93 9.86
N LEU A 229 -0.51 -16.94 10.66
CA LEU A 229 -0.12 -18.28 10.21
C LEU A 229 -1.19 -19.30 10.60
N MET A 230 -1.44 -20.24 9.70
CA MET A 230 -2.25 -21.43 9.95
C MET A 230 -1.39 -22.66 9.74
N GLU A 231 -1.34 -23.54 10.73
CA GLU A 231 -0.42 -24.68 10.76
C GLU A 231 -1.18 -26.00 10.68
N PHE A 232 -0.67 -26.92 9.88
CA PHE A 232 -1.23 -28.24 9.64
C PHE A 232 -0.12 -29.27 9.72
N ASP A 233 -0.27 -30.27 10.60
CA ASP A 233 0.79 -31.22 10.90
C ASP A 233 0.37 -32.67 10.69
N ASN A 234 1.27 -33.46 10.13
CA ASN A 234 1.23 -34.91 10.22
C ASN A 234 2.60 -35.48 10.62
N LYS A 235 2.79 -36.80 10.53
CA LYS A 235 4.05 -37.46 10.90
C LYS A 235 5.25 -37.02 10.03
N ASN A 236 5.01 -36.74 8.76
CA ASN A 236 6.05 -36.53 7.75
C ASN A 236 6.25 -35.06 7.37
N TYR A 237 5.22 -34.23 7.54
CA TYR A 237 5.19 -32.85 7.08
C TYR A 237 4.62 -31.92 8.15
N HIS A 238 5.10 -30.68 8.12
CA HIS A 238 4.48 -29.52 8.77
C HIS A 238 4.18 -28.51 7.66
N ILE A 239 2.94 -28.05 7.56
CA ILE A 239 2.49 -27.14 6.51
C ILE A 239 2.02 -25.84 7.16
N THR A 240 2.53 -24.73 6.68
CA THR A 240 2.18 -23.39 7.15
C THR A 240 1.53 -22.62 6.01
N SER A 241 0.26 -22.25 6.16
CA SER A 241 -0.40 -21.30 5.28
C SER A 241 -0.24 -19.89 5.83
N ILE A 242 0.33 -18.99 5.01
CA ILE A 242 0.52 -17.59 5.34
C ILE A 242 -0.71 -16.80 4.87
N PHE A 243 -1.32 -15.99 5.75
CA PHE A 243 -2.46 -15.15 5.38
C PHE A 243 -2.12 -14.25 4.18
N LYS A 244 -2.93 -14.34 3.11
CA LYS A 244 -2.70 -13.66 1.82
C LYS A 244 -1.33 -13.96 1.18
N GLY A 245 -0.75 -15.10 1.50
CA GLY A 245 0.58 -15.50 1.08
C GLY A 245 0.65 -16.96 0.61
N PRO A 246 1.87 -17.46 0.37
CA PRO A 246 2.09 -18.83 -0.07
C PRO A 246 1.83 -19.83 1.06
N VAL A 247 1.59 -21.08 0.67
CA VAL A 247 1.60 -22.24 1.56
C VAL A 247 2.99 -22.87 1.50
N VAL A 248 3.65 -22.94 2.64
CA VAL A 248 4.99 -23.51 2.82
C VAL A 248 4.86 -24.88 3.46
N ALA A 249 5.59 -25.86 2.96
CA ALA A 249 5.68 -27.19 3.56
C ALA A 249 7.12 -27.47 4.01
N TYR A 250 7.25 -28.06 5.19
CA TYR A 250 8.49 -28.56 5.76
C TYR A 250 8.45 -30.09 5.81
N ASN A 251 9.39 -30.74 5.13
CA ASN A 251 9.57 -32.18 5.18
C ASN A 251 10.39 -32.55 6.41
N LYS A 252 9.77 -33.21 7.40
CA LYS A 252 10.40 -33.59 8.68
C LYS A 252 11.51 -34.63 8.52
N THR A 253 11.50 -35.39 7.43
CA THR A 253 12.51 -36.42 7.14
C THR A 253 13.76 -35.81 6.52
N THR A 254 13.61 -35.02 5.45
CA THR A 254 14.76 -34.41 4.76
C THR A 254 15.24 -33.13 5.43
N LYS A 255 14.38 -32.52 6.27
CA LYS A 255 14.58 -31.22 6.92
C LYS A 255 14.66 -30.05 5.95
N ASP A 256 13.94 -30.15 4.85
CA ASP A 256 13.87 -29.09 3.85
C ASP A 256 12.48 -28.45 3.79
N TYR A 257 12.45 -27.17 3.47
CA TYR A 257 11.27 -26.39 3.16
C TYR A 257 11.04 -26.33 1.65
N PHE A 258 9.79 -26.25 1.24
CA PHE A 258 9.41 -25.97 -0.15
C PHE A 258 8.09 -25.22 -0.20
N ILE A 259 7.85 -24.49 -1.29
CA ILE A 259 6.55 -23.88 -1.54
C ILE A 259 5.62 -24.96 -2.07
N LEU A 260 4.54 -25.21 -1.33
CA LEU A 260 3.50 -26.15 -1.69
C LEU A 260 2.51 -25.53 -2.68
N TRP A 261 2.11 -24.28 -2.42
CA TRP A 261 1.15 -23.56 -3.23
C TRP A 261 1.38 -22.05 -3.14
N VAL A 262 1.14 -21.33 -4.24
CA VAL A 262 1.05 -19.87 -4.25
C VAL A 262 -0.34 -19.49 -4.75
N PRO A 263 -1.18 -18.78 -3.97
CA PRO A 263 -2.47 -18.29 -4.46
C PRO A 263 -2.34 -17.41 -5.70
N ALA A 264 -3.36 -17.46 -6.57
CA ALA A 264 -3.41 -16.62 -7.77
C ALA A 264 -3.53 -15.12 -7.41
N ASP A 265 -4.25 -14.83 -6.32
CA ASP A 265 -4.39 -13.50 -5.77
C ASP A 265 -4.48 -13.49 -4.23
N VAL A 266 -4.50 -12.29 -3.65
CA VAL A 266 -4.61 -12.07 -2.19
C VAL A 266 -5.99 -12.40 -1.61
N TYR A 267 -6.97 -12.75 -2.43
CA TYR A 267 -8.28 -13.24 -2.05
C TYR A 267 -8.40 -14.75 -2.16
N ASP A 268 -7.43 -15.45 -2.74
CA ASP A 268 -7.40 -16.90 -2.85
C ASP A 268 -6.52 -17.57 -1.77
N TRP A 269 -6.31 -16.88 -0.64
CA TRP A 269 -5.49 -17.43 0.43
C TRP A 269 -6.11 -18.70 1.02
N VAL A 270 -5.24 -19.63 1.40
CA VAL A 270 -5.66 -20.93 1.90
C VAL A 270 -5.88 -20.85 3.40
N SER A 271 -7.10 -21.11 3.85
CA SER A 271 -7.43 -21.09 5.30
C SER A 271 -7.57 -22.48 5.92
N LYS A 272 -7.67 -23.52 5.08
CA LYS A 272 -7.95 -24.88 5.51
C LYS A 272 -7.25 -25.89 4.59
N ILE A 273 -6.56 -26.84 5.22
CA ILE A 273 -5.90 -27.97 4.56
C ILE A 273 -6.14 -29.21 5.42
N ASP A 274 -6.50 -30.33 4.80
CA ASP A 274 -6.60 -31.63 5.48
C ASP A 274 -5.59 -32.63 4.89
N PHE A 275 -4.97 -33.46 5.73
CA PHE A 275 -4.19 -34.60 5.25
C PHE A 275 -5.14 -35.77 4.94
N VAL A 276 -5.35 -36.05 3.65
CA VAL A 276 -6.10 -37.23 3.19
C VAL A 276 -5.29 -38.50 3.42
N THR A 277 -3.97 -38.41 3.22
CA THR A 277 -3.00 -39.45 3.57
C THR A 277 -1.72 -38.83 4.10
N ASP A 278 -0.74 -39.67 4.45
CA ASP A 278 0.61 -39.26 4.87
C ASP A 278 1.35 -38.37 3.85
N SER A 279 0.98 -38.44 2.56
CA SER A 279 1.57 -37.65 1.48
C SER A 279 0.56 -36.88 0.64
N LYS A 280 -0.74 -36.97 0.91
CA LYS A 280 -1.77 -36.29 0.12
C LYS A 280 -2.50 -35.28 0.98
N VAL A 281 -2.57 -34.04 0.51
CA VAL A 281 -3.21 -32.93 1.19
C VAL A 281 -4.35 -32.38 0.35
N ARG A 282 -5.45 -32.02 1.00
CA ARG A 282 -6.66 -31.47 0.39
C ARG A 282 -6.79 -29.99 0.69
N PHE A 283 -7.02 -29.20 -0.33
CA PHE A 283 -7.25 -27.77 -0.24
C PHE A 283 -8.74 -27.47 -0.31
N TYR A 284 -9.16 -26.44 0.42
CA TYR A 284 -10.55 -26.02 0.52
C TYR A 284 -10.72 -24.57 0.09
N ASP A 285 -11.86 -24.28 -0.53
CA ASP A 285 -12.28 -22.93 -0.86
C ASP A 285 -12.57 -22.17 0.45
N ARG A 286 -12.04 -20.95 0.57
CA ARG A 286 -12.16 -20.17 1.80
C ARG A 286 -13.58 -19.66 2.09
N MET A 287 -14.45 -19.60 1.08
CA MET A 287 -15.77 -18.99 1.18
C MET A 287 -16.83 -20.02 1.60
N ASP A 288 -16.73 -21.24 1.09
CA ASP A 288 -17.75 -22.28 1.33
C ASP A 288 -17.21 -23.61 1.83
N ASP A 289 -15.91 -23.69 2.13
CA ASP A 289 -15.26 -24.87 2.73
C ASP A 289 -15.40 -26.14 1.86
N LYS A 290 -15.67 -25.99 0.56
CA LYS A 290 -15.66 -27.12 -0.37
C LYS A 290 -14.24 -27.50 -0.74
N ALA A 291 -14.00 -28.80 -0.87
CA ALA A 291 -12.75 -29.29 -1.40
C ALA A 291 -12.58 -28.83 -2.86
N VAL A 292 -11.38 -28.36 -3.20
CA VAL A 292 -11.06 -27.80 -4.52
C VAL A 292 -10.15 -28.74 -5.29
N PHE A 293 -9.07 -29.17 -4.66
CA PHE A 293 -8.10 -30.08 -5.23
C PHE A 293 -7.27 -30.75 -4.14
N ASP A 294 -6.66 -31.87 -4.48
CA ASP A 294 -5.63 -32.52 -3.68
C ASP A 294 -4.24 -32.28 -4.27
N ILE A 295 -3.20 -32.28 -3.45
CA ILE A 295 -1.81 -32.36 -3.88
C ILE A 295 -1.17 -33.61 -3.25
N ASP A 296 -0.63 -34.50 -4.07
CA ASP A 296 0.21 -35.61 -3.63
C ASP A 296 1.69 -35.20 -3.66
N LEU A 297 2.29 -35.13 -2.48
CA LEU A 297 3.66 -34.72 -2.20
C LEU A 297 4.71 -35.78 -2.58
N ARG A 298 4.30 -37.02 -2.92
CA ARG A 298 5.21 -38.06 -3.42
C ARG A 298 5.32 -38.04 -4.93
N SER A 299 4.18 -37.90 -5.62
CA SER A 299 4.14 -37.81 -7.09
C SER A 299 4.31 -36.38 -7.60
N ASN A 300 4.28 -35.38 -6.72
CA ASN A 300 4.25 -33.96 -7.04
C ASN A 300 3.14 -33.65 -8.05
N THR A 301 1.92 -34.09 -7.75
CA THR A 301 0.78 -33.96 -8.66
C THR A 301 -0.39 -33.31 -7.94
N LEU A 302 -1.05 -32.37 -8.62
CA LEU A 302 -2.32 -31.78 -8.22
C LEU A 302 -3.46 -32.56 -8.89
N GLU A 303 -4.45 -32.96 -8.11
CA GLU A 303 -5.63 -33.70 -8.55
C GLU A 303 -6.87 -32.84 -8.33
N LEU A 304 -7.64 -32.57 -9.39
CA LEU A 304 -8.92 -31.86 -9.27
C LEU A 304 -10.00 -32.81 -8.73
N ASP A 305 -10.80 -32.35 -7.76
CA ASP A 305 -11.95 -33.10 -7.22
C ASP A 305 -13.12 -33.20 -8.24
#